data_AF-A0A9E4FII2-F1
#
_entry.id   AF-A0A9E4FII2-F1
#
_cell.length_a   1.000
_cell.length_b   1.000
_cell.length_c   1.000
_cell.angle_alpha   90.00
_cell.angle_beta   90.00
_cell.angle_gamma   90.00
#
_symmetry.space_group_name_H-M   'P 1'
#
loop_
_entity.id
_entity.type
_entity.pdbx_description
1 polymer ?
#
loop_
_entity_poly.entity_id
_entity_poly.type
_entity_poly.pdbx_seq_one_letter_code
_entity_poly.pdbx_strand_id
1 'polypeptide(L)' 'MADLTKDEVRAMGKAVGLDIQDPELTEVMYSINALLEALDGINPPGWESIEPLPIILPPSQ' A
#
# COMPACT_ATOMS: atom_id res chain seq x y z
N MET A 1 9.62 -2.90 6.34
CA MET A 1 8.26 -2.88 6.92
C MET A 1 7.87 -4.28 7.37
N ALA A 2 6.88 -4.43 8.26
CA ALA A 2 6.34 -5.75 8.62
C ALA A 2 5.35 -6.23 7.55
N ASP A 3 5.32 -7.52 7.28
CA ASP A 3 4.39 -8.12 6.33
C ASP A 3 2.93 -7.91 6.76
N LEU A 4 2.07 -7.60 5.80
CA LEU A 4 0.64 -7.50 6.01
C LEU A 4 -0.01 -8.87 6.13
N THR A 5 -0.95 -8.98 7.06
CA THR A 5 -1.83 -10.14 7.24
C THR A 5 -3.01 -10.11 6.26
N LYS A 6 -3.65 -11.26 6.08
CA LYS A 6 -4.88 -11.36 5.26
C LYS A 6 -5.99 -10.41 5.72
N ASP A 7 -6.13 -10.21 7.03
CA ASP A 7 -7.19 -9.34 7.57
C ASP A 7 -6.93 -7.86 7.28
N GLU A 8 -5.66 -7.44 7.33
CA GLU A 8 -5.25 -6.09 6.94
C GLU A 8 -5.46 -5.86 5.44
N VAL A 9 -5.05 -6.82 4.60
CA VAL A 9 -5.27 -6.75 3.15
C VAL A 9 -6.77 -6.70 2.81
N ARG A 10 -7.59 -7.49 3.52
CA ARG A 10 -9.06 -7.46 3.37
C ARG A 10 -9.64 -6.10 3.76
N ALA A 11 -9.17 -5.51 4.86
CA ALA A 11 -9.60 -4.19 5.30
C ALA A 11 -9.22 -3.09 4.27
N MET A 12 -8.01 -3.16 3.72
CA MET A 12 -7.56 -2.25 2.65
C MET A 12 -8.42 -2.38 1.38
N GLY A 13 -8.74 -3.60 0.96
CA GLY A 13 -9.66 -3.83 -0.16
C GLY A 13 -11.02 -3.17 0.09
N LYS A 14 -11.59 -3.36 1.28
CA LYS A 14 -12.88 -2.75 1.66
C LYS A 14 -12.83 -1.22 1.64
N ALA A 15 -11.71 -0.61 2.04
CA ALA A 15 -11.54 0.84 2.04
C ALA A 15 -11.64 1.45 0.63
N VAL A 16 -11.28 0.68 -0.41
CA VAL A 16 -11.41 1.09 -1.83
C VAL A 16 -12.63 0.48 -2.52
N GLY A 17 -13.57 -0.09 -1.77
CA GLY A 17 -14.80 -0.68 -2.30
C GLY A 17 -14.62 -2.06 -2.97
N LEU A 18 -13.49 -2.73 -2.74
CA LEU A 18 -13.23 -4.09 -3.22
C LEU A 18 -13.54 -5.12 -2.12
N ASP A 19 -14.25 -6.19 -2.50
CA ASP A 19 -14.48 -7.33 -1.63
C ASP A 19 -13.69 -8.54 -2.13
N ILE A 20 -12.49 -8.72 -1.58
CA ILE A 20 -11.56 -9.76 -2.00
C ILE A 20 -11.76 -11.00 -1.13
N GLN A 21 -12.00 -12.15 -1.78
CA GLN A 21 -12.27 -13.43 -1.13
C GLN A 21 -11.08 -14.39 -1.35
N ASP A 22 -11.04 -15.50 -0.62
CA ASP A 22 -10.08 -16.57 -0.92
C ASP A 22 -10.54 -17.36 -2.17
N PRO A 23 -9.61 -17.79 -3.05
CA PRO A 23 -8.16 -17.80 -2.88
C PRO A 23 -7.45 -16.47 -3.24
N GLU A 24 -8.11 -15.54 -3.93
CA GLU A 24 -7.50 -14.32 -4.47
C GLU A 24 -6.86 -13.44 -3.38
N LEU A 25 -7.48 -13.39 -2.19
CA LEU A 25 -6.97 -12.67 -1.03
C LEU A 25 -5.55 -13.10 -0.65
N THR A 26 -5.25 -14.40 -0.81
CA THR A 26 -3.92 -14.95 -0.55
C THR A 26 -2.90 -14.43 -1.55
N GLU A 27 -3.24 -14.42 -2.84
CA GLU A 27 -2.35 -13.93 -3.90
C GLU A 27 -2.12 -12.42 -3.81
N VAL A 28 -3.18 -11.66 -3.52
CA VAL A 28 -3.08 -10.21 -3.31
C VAL A 28 -2.18 -9.89 -2.13
N MET A 29 -2.31 -10.63 -1.01
CA MET A 29 -1.45 -10.47 0.16
C MET A 29 0.03 -10.71 -0.21
N TYR A 30 0.35 -11.80 -0.91
CA TYR A 30 1.72 -12.06 -1.35
C TYR A 30 2.25 -10.98 -2.29
N SER A 31 1.41 -10.53 -3.23
CA SER A 31 1.79 -9.48 -4.19
C SER A 31 2.09 -8.14 -3.50
N ILE A 32 1.26 -7.75 -2.51
CA ILE A 32 1.47 -6.52 -1.75
C ILE A 32 2.72 -6.61 -0.88
N ASN A 33 2.93 -7.73 -0.18
CA ASN A 33 4.12 -7.89 0.67
C ASN A 33 5.42 -7.88 -0.16
N ALA A 34 5.43 -8.54 -1.33
CA ALA A 34 6.58 -8.47 -2.24
C ALA A 34 6.84 -7.03 -2.75
N LEU A 35 5.79 -6.24 -2.99
CA LEU A 35 5.93 -4.84 -3.35
C LEU A 35 6.49 -4.01 -2.19
N LEU A 36 6.03 -4.22 -0.96
CA LEU A 36 6.53 -3.53 0.22
C LEU A 36 8.03 -3.82 0.45
N GLU A 37 8.45 -5.08 0.28
CA GLU A 37 9.85 -5.47 0.35
C GLU A 37 10.69 -4.74 -0.72
N ALA A 38 10.18 -4.65 -1.96
CA ALA A 38 10.86 -3.90 -3.02
C ALA A 38 10.97 -2.40 -2.71
N LEU A 39 9.94 -1.82 -2.08
CA LEU A 39 9.92 -0.40 -1.68
C LEU A 39 10.86 -0.11 -0.51
N ASP A 40 11.01 -1.03 0.45
CA ASP A 40 11.99 -0.88 1.55
C ASP A 40 13.43 -0.75 1.02
N GLY A 41 13.72 -1.33 -0.14
CA GLY A 41 15.01 -1.17 -0.83
C GLY A 41 15.25 0.22 -1.42
N ILE A 42 14.23 1.07 -1.50
CA ILE A 42 14.31 2.42 -2.06
C ILE A 42 14.59 3.40 -0.93
N ASN A 43 15.86 3.72 -0.71
CA ASN A 43 16.28 4.77 0.23
C ASN A 43 17.24 5.77 -0.45
N PRO A 44 16.72 6.69 -1.30
CA PRO A 44 17.55 7.63 -2.01
C PRO A 44 18.21 8.64 -1.04
N PRO A 45 19.48 9.00 -1.28
CA PRO A 45 20.17 9.98 -0.44
C PRO A 45 19.46 11.34 -0.49
N GLY A 46 19.33 11.99 0.67
CA GLY A 46 18.74 13.33 0.79
C GLY A 46 17.21 13.37 0.96
N TRP A 47 16.54 12.22 1.12
CA TRP A 47 15.09 12.16 1.36
C TRP A 47 14.63 13.01 2.56
N GLU A 48 15.42 13.04 3.63
CA GLU A 48 15.14 13.82 4.84
C GLU A 48 15.23 15.34 4.62
N SER A 49 15.82 15.79 3.51
CA SER A 49 16.01 17.22 3.19
C SER A 49 14.99 17.78 2.19
N ILE A 50 14.09 16.95 1.67
CA ILE A 50 13.12 17.36 0.66
C ILE A 50 11.75 17.53 1.32
N GLU A 51 11.11 18.68 1.10
CA GLU A 51 9.73 18.89 1.54
C GLU A 51 8.77 18.01 0.71
N PRO A 52 7.78 17.36 1.35
CA PRO A 52 6.79 16.57 0.63
C PRO A 52 5.96 17.48 -0.28
N LEU A 53 5.70 17.02 -1.49
CA LEU A 53 4.82 17.75 -2.41
C LEU A 53 3.40 17.80 -1.81
N PRO A 54 2.77 18.99 -1.74
CA PRO A 54 1.43 19.11 -1.19
C PRO A 54 0.42 18.36 -2.07
N ILE A 55 -0.42 17.53 -1.44
CA ILE A 55 -1.55 16.89 -2.13
C ILE A 55 -2.63 17.96 -2.33
N ILE A 56 -2.80 18.42 -3.58
CA ILE A 56 -3.91 19.29 -3.96
C ILE A 56 -5.07 18.39 -4.38
N LEU A 57 -6.05 18.21 -3.50
CA LEU A 57 -7.26 17.46 -3.85
C LEU A 57 -8.09 18.28 -4.85
N PRO A 58 -8.54 17.68 -5.98
CA PRO A 58 -9.52 18.33 -6.82
C PRO A 58 -10.82 18.57 -6.03
N PRO A 59 -11.60 19.63 -6.34
CA PRO A 59 -12.83 19.91 -5.62
C PRO A 59 -13.76 18.70 -5.65
N SER A 60 -14.23 18.27 -4.48
CA SER A 60 -15.25 17.24 -4.33
C SER A 60 -16.54 17.72 -5.01
N GLN A 61 -16.97 17.02 -6.05
CA GLN A 61 -18.29 17.18 -6.67
C GLN A 61 -19.38 16.59 -5.76
#